data_AF-A0A928XIJ4-F1
#
_entry.id   AF-A0A928XIJ4-F1
#
_cell.length_a   1.000
_cell.length_b   1.000
_cell.length_c   1.000
_cell.angle_alpha   90.00
_cell.angle_beta   90.00
_cell.angle_gamma   90.00
#
_symmetry.space_group_name_H-M   'P 1'
#
loop_
_entity.id
_entity.type
_entity.pdbx_description
1 polymer ?
#
loop_
_entity_poly.entity_id
_entity_poly.type
_entity_poly.pdbx_seq_one_letter_code
_entity_poly.pdbx_strand_id
1 'polypeptide(L)' 'MVVETKPLAEITHEAIKILYQKLGIVNTVRFLGQFTVGYGNYLEEREALFGDLTLDEIISEIKQSRSEGSSSE' A
#
# COMPACT_ATOMS: atom_id res chain seq x y z
N MET A 1 8.52 12.16 -33.90
CA MET A 1 7.33 11.30 -33.86
C MET A 1 6.38 11.92 -32.85
N VAL A 2 5.26 12.50 -33.29
CA VAL A 2 4.25 13.05 -32.37
C VAL A 2 3.42 11.84 -31.92
N VAL A 3 3.56 11.45 -30.66
CA VAL A 3 2.72 10.41 -30.08
C VAL A 3 1.37 11.04 -29.81
N GLU A 4 0.33 10.62 -30.52
CA GLU A 4 -1.04 10.99 -30.15
C GLU A 4 -1.33 10.42 -28.77
N THR A 5 -1.47 11.31 -27.79
CA THR A 5 -1.78 10.94 -26.41
C THR A 5 -3.27 10.69 -26.30
N LYS A 6 -3.68 9.41 -26.33
CA LYS A 6 -5.04 9.05 -25.93
C LYS A 6 -5.25 9.34 -24.44
N PRO A 7 -6.42 9.88 -24.05
CA PRO A 7 -6.80 9.98 -22.65
C PRO A 7 -6.70 8.61 -21.96
N LEU A 8 -6.20 8.59 -20.74
CA LEU A 8 -6.05 7.35 -19.96
C LEU A 8 -7.39 6.59 -19.82
N ALA A 9 -8.51 7.32 -19.77
CA ALA A 9 -9.85 6.75 -19.73
C ALA A 9 -10.18 5.90 -20.97
N GLU A 10 -9.75 6.34 -22.17
CA GLU A 10 -9.96 5.60 -23.42
C GLU A 10 -9.12 4.32 -23.44
N ILE A 11 -7.85 4.42 -23.03
CA ILE A 11 -6.95 3.26 -22.92
C ILE A 11 -7.51 2.23 -21.92
N THR A 12 -8.01 2.71 -20.78
CA THR A 12 -8.63 1.85 -19.76
C THR A 12 -9.88 1.15 -20.29
N HIS A 13 -10.72 1.87 -21.02
CA HIS A 13 -11.92 1.30 -21.62
C HIS A 13 -11.60 0.25 -22.69
N GLU A 14 -10.61 0.51 -23.55
CA GLU A 14 -10.10 -0.46 -24.52
C GLU A 14 -9.53 -1.72 -23.83
N ALA A 15 -8.77 -1.54 -22.75
CA ALA A 15 -8.21 -2.65 -21.98
C ALA A 15 -9.30 -3.53 -21.35
N ILE A 16 -10.31 -2.94 -20.71
CA ILE A 16 -11.44 -3.70 -20.13
C ILE A 16 -12.15 -4.52 -21.21
N LYS A 17 -12.32 -3.95 -22.42
CA LYS A 17 -12.90 -4.66 -23.57
C LYS A 17 -12.11 -5.91 -23.95
N ILE A 18 -10.80 -5.76 -24.07
CA ILE A 18 -9.90 -6.88 -24.38
C ILE A 18 -9.97 -7.93 -23.27
N LEU A 19 -9.95 -7.51 -22.01
CA LEU A 19 -9.97 -8.41 -20.85
C LEU A 19 -11.25 -9.25 -20.81
N TYR A 20 -12.45 -8.66 -20.97
CA TYR A 20 -13.66 -9.46 -20.92
C TYR A 20 -13.84 -10.36 -22.14
N GLN A 21 -13.29 -9.98 -23.31
CA GLN A 21 -13.28 -10.85 -24.49
C GLN A 21 -12.38 -12.09 -24.29
N LYS A 22 -11.29 -11.95 -23.53
CA LYS A 22 -10.29 -13.02 -23.34
C LYS A 22 -10.52 -13.86 -22.10
N LEU A 23 -10.91 -13.23 -20.99
CA LEU A 23 -11.05 -13.88 -19.69
C LEU A 23 -12.52 -14.22 -19.35
N GLY A 24 -13.47 -13.62 -20.08
CA GLY A 24 -14.88 -13.61 -19.70
C GLY A 24 -15.17 -12.57 -18.61
N ILE A 25 -16.46 -12.24 -18.47
CA ILE A 25 -16.93 -11.18 -17.56
C ILE A 25 -16.53 -11.46 -16.11
N VAL A 26 -16.74 -12.70 -15.63
CA VAL A 26 -16.47 -13.10 -14.24
C VAL A 26 -15.00 -12.92 -13.87
N ASN A 27 -14.08 -13.43 -14.70
CA ASN A 27 -12.65 -13.34 -14.41
C ASN A 27 -12.10 -11.92 -14.61
N THR A 28 -12.71 -11.13 -15.50
CA THR A 28 -12.34 -9.71 -15.67
C THR A 28 -12.68 -8.88 -14.45
N VAL A 29 -13.88 -9.07 -13.87
CA VAL A 29 -14.25 -8.39 -12.62
C VAL A 29 -13.35 -8.81 -11.46
N ARG A 30 -12.98 -10.11 -11.36
CA ARG A 30 -12.00 -10.58 -10.36
C ARG A 30 -10.62 -9.96 -10.56
N PHE A 31 -10.16 -9.83 -11.80
CA PHE A 31 -8.89 -9.20 -12.15
C PHE A 31 -8.88 -7.71 -11.77
N LEU A 32 -9.93 -6.96 -12.12
CA LEU A 32 -10.07 -5.55 -11.75
C LEU A 32 -10.23 -5.35 -10.24
N GLY A 33 -10.87 -6.31 -9.57
CA GLY A 33 -11.10 -6.32 -8.12
C GLY A 33 -9.95 -6.91 -7.30
N GLN A 34 -8.77 -7.16 -7.89
CA GLN A 34 -7.57 -7.58 -7.15
C GLN A 34 -7.10 -6.45 -6.21
N PHE A 35 -7.81 -6.24 -5.10
CA PHE A 35 -7.15 -5.88 -3.86
C PHE A 35 -6.29 -7.08 -3.49
N THR A 36 -4.98 -6.91 -3.60
CA THR A 36 -4.05 -7.90 -3.07
C THR A 36 -4.24 -7.96 -1.56
N VAL A 37 -4.29 -9.15 -0.97
CA VAL A 37 -3.87 -9.29 0.43
C VAL A 37 -2.48 -8.67 0.49
N GLY A 38 -2.30 -7.63 1.32
CA GLY A 38 -1.01 -6.97 1.46
C GLY A 38 0.10 -8.03 1.64
N TYR A 39 1.27 -7.74 1.10
CA TYR A 39 2.44 -8.60 1.28
C TYR A 39 3.02 -8.39 2.68
N GLY A 40 3.62 -9.44 3.25
CA GLY A 40 4.29 -9.39 4.56
C GLY A 40 3.60 -10.23 5.63
N ASN A 41 4.34 -10.56 6.68
CA ASN A 41 3.81 -11.18 7.88
C ASN A 41 3.84 -10.14 8.99
N TYR A 42 2.74 -9.38 9.11
CA TYR A 42 2.62 -8.32 10.13
C TYR A 42 2.91 -8.81 11.54
N LEU A 43 2.63 -10.08 11.85
CA LEU A 43 2.93 -10.62 13.18
C LEU A 43 4.44 -10.76 13.41
N GLU A 44 5.18 -11.30 12.43
CA GLU A 44 6.65 -11.39 12.48
C GLU A 44 7.31 -10.01 12.45
N GLU A 45 6.82 -9.12 11.59
CA GLU A 45 7.32 -7.74 11.48
C GLU A 45 7.08 -6.96 12.79
N ARG A 46 5.91 -7.12 13.39
CA ARG A 46 5.60 -6.50 14.69
C ARG A 46 6.48 -7.07 15.80
N GLU A 47 6.68 -8.39 15.83
CA GLU A 47 7.53 -9.03 16.83
C GLU A 47 8.99 -8.56 16.71
N ALA A 48 9.52 -8.46 15.50
CA ALA A 48 10.89 -7.98 15.26
C ALA A 48 11.08 -6.51 15.66
N LEU A 49 10.04 -5.68 15.53
CA LEU A 49 10.10 -4.24 15.86
C LEU A 49 9.81 -3.95 17.33
N PHE A 50 8.93 -4.72 17.97
CA PHE A 50 8.35 -4.36 19.27
C PHE A 50 8.25 -5.51 20.28
N GLY A 51 8.64 -6.74 19.94
CA GLY A 51 8.45 -7.93 20.78
C GLY A 51 9.12 -7.84 22.15
N ASP A 52 10.27 -7.18 22.21
CA ASP A 52 11.03 -6.98 23.45
C ASP A 52 10.67 -5.68 24.19
N LEU A 53 9.80 -4.84 23.62
CA LEU A 53 9.47 -3.53 24.19
C LEU A 53 8.19 -3.58 25.02
N THR A 54 8.30 -3.11 26.26
CA THR A 54 7.13 -2.84 27.10
C THR A 54 6.46 -1.54 26.70
N LEU A 55 5.18 -1.41 27.04
CA LEU A 55 4.42 -0.18 26.82
C LEU A 55 5.07 1.02 27.54
N ASP A 56 5.61 0.81 28.73
CA ASP A 56 6.23 1.87 29.53
C ASP A 56 7.53 2.39 28.88
N GLU A 57 8.33 1.51 28.28
CA GLU A 57 9.53 1.88 27.52
C GLU A 57 9.17 2.71 26.28
N ILE A 58 8.15 2.29 25.53
CA ILE A 58 7.64 3.04 24.36
C ILE A 58 7.15 4.43 24.79
N ILE A 59 6.42 4.53 25.89
CA ILE A 59 5.94 5.81 26.42
C ILE A 59 7.11 6.70 26.88
N SER A 60 8.13 6.11 27.49
CA SER A 60 9.33 6.82 27.95
C SER A 60 10.09 7.43 26.77
N GLU A 61 10.29 6.68 25.70
CA GLU A 61 11.00 7.14 24.50
C GLU A 61 10.24 8.25 23.76
N ILE A 62 8.90 8.17 23.70
CA ILE A 62 8.06 9.25 23.15
C ILE A 62 8.19 10.54 23.98
N LYS A 63 8.33 10.43 25.32
CA LYS A 63 8.53 11.60 26.18
C LYS A 63 9.93 12.18 26.02
N GLN A 64 10.94 11.33 25.93
CA GLN A 64 12.34 11.73 25.76
C GLN A 64 12.55 12.46 24.42
N SER A 65 12.07 11.91 23.31
CA SER A 65 12.15 12.53 21.98
C SER A 65 11.49 13.92 21.93
N ARG A 66 10.38 14.11 22.66
CA ARG A 66 9.73 15.43 22.80
C ARG A 66 10.54 16.43 23.62
N SER A 67 11.27 15.98 24.64
CA SER A 67 12.14 16.85 25.45
C SER A 67 13.45 17.24 24.74
N GLU A 68 14.00 16.34 23.93
CA GLU A 68 15.23 16.58 23.16
C GLU A 68 14.99 17.57 22.01
N GLY A 69 13.82 17.51 21.37
CA GLY A 69 13.40 18.51 20.38
C GLY A 69 13.12 19.90 20.95
N SER A 70 13.03 20.05 22.28
CA SER A 70 12.82 21.35 22.95
C SER A 70 14.12 21.98 23.47
N SER A 71 15.27 21.29 23.32
CA SER A 71 16.59 21.77 23.79
C SER A 71 17.50 22.27 22.66
N SER A 72 16.96 22.34 21.43
CA SER A 72 17.64 22.88 20.25
C SER A 72 16.90 24.12 19.74
N GLU A 73 16.81 25.17 20.57
CA GLU A 73 16.43 26.53 20.17
C GLU A 73 17.20 27.56 21.00
#